data_AF-A0A7C3RSJ8-F1
#
_entry.id   AF-A0A7C3RSJ8-F1
#
_cell.length_a   1.000
_cell.length_b   1.000
_cell.length_c   1.000
_cell.angle_alpha   90.00
_cell.angle_beta   90.00
_cell.angle_gamma   90.00
#
_symmetry.space_group_name_H-M   'P 1'
#
loop_
_entity.id
_entity.type
_entity.pdbx_description
1 polymer ?
#
loop_
_entity_poly.entity_id
_entity_poly.type
_entity_poly.pdbx_seq_one_letter_code
_entity_poly.pdbx_strand_id
1 'polypeptide(L)'
;MPRTRQVVPRNHPLRRLREHPAVNWPPGVEPNPPWAGASPEIPEPGKVILTGVEMVQGDAHTPAHLTLTGTYHGNLYRTTLNATDPALLPNLCVTLGKCVGETIAEVGDHEVDNSLNLA
;
A
#
# COMPACT_ATOMS: atom_id res chain seq x y z
N MET A 1 43.73 -0.04 19.09
CA MET A 1 42.72 1.02 18.89
C MET A 1 41.47 0.36 18.29
N PRO A 2 40.44 0.01 19.07
CA PRO A 2 39.21 -0.55 18.50
C PRO A 2 38.36 0.57 17.89
N ARG A 3 38.02 0.44 16.60
CA ARG A 3 37.04 1.30 15.93
C ARG A 3 35.66 0.97 16.48
N THR A 4 35.11 1.84 17.30
CA THR A 4 33.71 1.77 17.75
C THR A 4 32.83 1.87 16.50
N ARG A 5 32.14 0.78 16.14
CA ARG A 5 31.05 0.84 15.17
C ARG A 5 29.98 1.74 15.76
N GLN A 6 29.85 2.94 15.21
CA GLN A 6 28.77 3.85 15.52
C GLN A 6 27.49 3.18 15.02
N VAL A 7 26.75 2.53 15.93
CA VAL A 7 25.38 2.11 15.67
C VAL A 7 24.58 3.40 15.64
N VAL A 8 24.38 3.95 14.44
CA VAL A 8 23.48 5.10 14.24
C VAL A 8 22.09 4.62 14.64
N PRO A 9 21.46 5.20 15.68
CA PRO A 9 20.09 4.88 16.01
C PRO A 9 19.24 5.20 14.79
N ARG A 10 18.41 4.25 14.32
CA ARG A 10 17.36 4.54 13.34
C ARG A 10 16.43 5.55 13.99
N ASN A 11 16.66 6.83 13.74
CA ASN A 11 16.01 7.96 14.41
C ASN A 11 14.64 8.29 13.79
N HIS A 12 14.04 7.34 13.09
CA HIS A 12 12.75 7.51 12.43
C HIS A 12 11.71 6.73 13.25
N PRO A 13 10.71 7.41 13.83
CA PRO A 13 9.65 6.73 14.57
C PRO A 13 8.94 5.76 13.63
N LEU A 14 8.95 4.48 14.00
CA LEU A 14 8.13 3.47 13.33
C LEU A 14 6.66 3.76 13.60
N ARG A 15 5.83 3.58 12.59
CA ARG A 15 4.38 3.78 12.67
C ARG A 15 3.69 2.70 11.84
N ARG A 16 2.45 2.38 12.20
CA ARG A 16 1.64 1.51 11.35
C ARG A 16 1.37 2.22 10.03
N LEU A 17 1.41 1.48 8.93
CA LEU A 17 1.14 2.04 7.60
C LEU A 17 -0.19 2.80 7.56
N ARG A 18 -1.22 2.29 8.24
CA ARG A 18 -2.54 2.92 8.30
C ARG A 18 -2.60 4.25 9.06
N GLU A 19 -1.59 4.54 9.86
CA GLU A 19 -1.45 5.77 10.64
C GLU A 19 -0.44 6.72 9.98
N HIS A 20 0.15 6.33 8.85
CA HIS A 20 1.17 7.12 8.19
C HIS A 20 0.55 8.37 7.55
N PRO A 21 0.97 9.59 7.92
CA PRO A 21 0.29 10.83 7.50
C PRO A 21 0.37 11.09 5.99
N ALA A 22 1.32 10.46 5.30
CA ALA A 22 1.48 10.59 3.86
C ALA A 22 0.72 9.53 3.04
N VAL A 23 0.00 8.60 3.68
CA VAL A 23 -0.71 7.50 3.00
C VAL A 23 -2.18 7.53 3.38
N ASN A 24 -3.05 7.57 2.37
CA ASN A 24 -4.49 7.47 2.59
C ASN A 24 -4.90 6.00 2.71
N TRP A 25 -4.98 5.50 3.94
CA TRP A 25 -5.29 4.09 4.23
C TRP A 25 -6.60 3.94 5.06
N PRO A 26 -7.40 2.88 4.85
CA PRO A 26 -7.31 1.92 3.77
C PRO A 26 -7.50 2.60 2.41
N PRO A 27 -6.91 2.04 1.34
CA PRO A 27 -7.26 2.49 0.00
C PRO A 27 -8.77 2.38 -0.19
N GLY A 28 -9.34 3.26 -1.03
CA GLY A 28 -10.76 3.18 -1.38
C GLY A 28 -11.10 1.81 -1.99
N VAL A 29 -12.37 1.56 -2.30
CA VAL A 29 -12.74 0.37 -3.10
C VAL A 29 -13.45 0.91 -4.32
N GLU A 30 -12.84 0.73 -5.49
CA GLU A 30 -13.52 1.06 -6.74
C GLU A 30 -14.33 -0.16 -7.19
N PRO A 31 -15.62 0.02 -7.54
CA PRO A 31 -16.42 -1.08 -8.07
C PRO A 31 -15.79 -1.59 -9.36
N ASN A 32 -15.84 -2.92 -9.53
CA ASN A 32 -15.33 -3.55 -10.74
C ASN A 32 -15.97 -2.95 -11.99
N PRO A 33 -15.19 -2.72 -13.06
CA PRO A 33 -15.78 -2.35 -14.33
C PRO A 33 -16.73 -3.46 -14.82
N PRO A 34 -17.81 -3.12 -15.54
CA PRO A 34 -18.95 -4.02 -15.80
C PRO A 34 -18.60 -5.30 -16.58
N TRP A 35 -17.45 -5.35 -17.23
CA TRP A 35 -16.94 -6.52 -17.95
C TRP A 35 -16.20 -7.53 -17.06
N ALA A 36 -15.86 -7.19 -15.81
CA ALA A 36 -15.20 -8.08 -14.85
C ALA A 36 -16.18 -9.00 -14.09
N GLY A 37 -17.46 -9.00 -14.49
CA GLY A 37 -18.52 -9.79 -13.87
C GLY A 37 -19.30 -9.03 -12.79
N ALA A 38 -20.48 -9.53 -12.45
CA ALA A 38 -21.31 -8.94 -11.42
C ALA A 38 -20.68 -9.20 -10.04
N SER A 39 -20.07 -8.18 -9.43
CA SER A 39 -19.82 -8.17 -7.99
C SER A 39 -20.91 -7.31 -7.33
N PRO A 40 -21.99 -7.90 -6.81
CA PRO A 40 -23.08 -7.14 -6.19
C PRO A 40 -22.68 -6.50 -4.85
N GLU A 41 -21.53 -6.86 -4.29
CA GLU A 41 -21.05 -6.34 -3.00
C GLU A 41 -19.66 -5.70 -3.17
N ILE A 42 -19.58 -4.42 -2.82
CA ILE A 42 -18.31 -3.74 -2.60
C ILE A 42 -17.78 -4.27 -1.27
N PRO A 43 -16.63 -4.97 -1.24
CA PRO A 43 -16.11 -5.57 -0.03
C PRO A 43 -15.69 -4.47 0.94
N GLU A 44 -15.73 -4.79 2.24
CA GLU A 44 -14.98 -4.00 3.21
C GLU A 44 -13.50 -4.06 2.81
N PRO A 45 -12.82 -2.92 2.57
CA PRO A 45 -11.48 -2.91 2.01
C PRO A 45 -10.51 -3.77 2.82
N GLY A 46 -10.64 -3.78 4.16
CA GLY A 46 -9.79 -4.56 5.04
C GLY A 46 -9.85 -6.08 4.86
N LYS A 47 -10.91 -6.63 4.24
CA LYS A 47 -11.06 -8.08 3.99
C LYS A 47 -10.47 -8.53 2.66
N VAL A 48 -10.09 -7.60 1.79
CA VAL A 48 -9.50 -7.90 0.49
C VAL A 48 -8.08 -8.44 0.70
N ILE A 49 -7.77 -9.59 0.11
CA ILE A 49 -6.42 -10.17 0.09
C ILE A 49 -5.64 -9.50 -1.04
N LEU A 50 -4.53 -8.84 -0.72
CA LEU A 50 -3.67 -8.19 -1.70
C LEU A 50 -3.00 -9.24 -2.59
N THR A 51 -3.22 -9.15 -3.91
CA THR A 51 -2.64 -10.07 -4.90
C THR A 51 -1.62 -9.42 -5.81
N GLY A 52 -1.60 -8.08 -5.89
CA GLY A 52 -0.64 -7.38 -6.73
C GLY A 52 -0.63 -5.87 -6.50
N VAL A 53 0.50 -5.25 -6.81
CA VAL A 53 0.78 -3.83 -6.63
C VAL A 53 1.51 -3.33 -7.85
N GLU A 54 0.99 -2.29 -8.49
CA GLU A 54 1.58 -1.69 -9.68
C GLU A 54 1.74 -0.18 -9.49
N MET A 55 2.91 0.35 -9.84
CA MET A 55 3.11 1.79 -9.85
C MET A 55 2.67 2.35 -11.20
N VAL A 56 1.71 3.27 -11.17
CA VAL A 56 1.24 4.01 -12.34
C VAL A 56 1.96 5.36 -12.35
N GLN A 57 2.72 5.61 -13.42
CA GLN A 57 3.37 6.90 -13.62
C GLN A 57 2.30 7.97 -13.87
N GLY A 58 2.51 9.14 -13.27
CA GLY A 58 1.63 10.27 -13.51
C GLY A 58 1.77 10.81 -14.93
N ASP A 59 0.69 11.39 -15.45
CA ASP A 59 0.64 12.11 -16.71
C ASP A 59 0.07 13.53 -16.49
N ALA A 60 -0.24 14.23 -17.60
CA ALA A 60 -0.75 15.59 -17.55
C ALA A 60 -2.13 15.73 -16.88
N HIS A 61 -2.86 14.62 -16.71
CA HIS A 61 -4.22 14.58 -16.19
C HIS A 61 -4.33 13.85 -14.85
N THR A 62 -3.42 12.92 -14.57
CA THR A 62 -3.48 12.03 -13.41
C THR A 62 -2.14 12.02 -12.68
N PRO A 63 -2.10 12.30 -11.37
CA PRO A 63 -0.87 12.16 -10.60
C PRO A 63 -0.42 10.69 -10.50
N ALA A 64 0.87 10.48 -10.25
CA ALA A 64 1.40 9.15 -9.99
C ALA A 64 0.71 8.51 -8.79
N HIS A 65 0.40 7.22 -8.88
CA HIS A 65 -0.32 6.49 -7.85
C HIS A 65 0.02 5.00 -7.91
N LEU A 66 -0.42 4.24 -6.91
CA LEU A 66 -0.34 2.78 -6.94
C LEU A 66 -1.71 2.20 -7.28
N THR A 67 -1.72 1.22 -8.18
CA THR A 67 -2.87 0.34 -8.37
C THR A 67 -2.65 -0.90 -7.51
N LEU A 68 -3.55 -1.13 -6.56
CA LEU A 68 -3.61 -2.34 -5.77
C LEU A 68 -4.65 -3.27 -6.38
N THR A 69 -4.28 -4.53 -6.53
CA THR A 69 -5.19 -5.60 -6.92
C THR A 69 -5.31 -6.58 -5.78
N GLY A 70 -6.51 -7.08 -5.56
CA GLY A 70 -6.77 -8.07 -4.53
C GLY A 70 -7.95 -8.95 -4.85
N THR A 71 -8.21 -9.94 -4.00
CA THR A 71 -9.34 -10.84 -4.15
C THR A 71 -10.16 -10.92 -2.87
N TYR A 72 -11.48 -11.07 -3.03
CA TYR A 72 -12.41 -11.34 -1.92
C TYR A 72 -13.54 -12.25 -2.42
N HIS A 73 -13.74 -13.39 -1.76
CA HIS A 73 -14.68 -14.45 -2.18
C HIS A 73 -14.54 -14.88 -3.65
N GLY A 74 -13.31 -14.90 -4.18
CA GLY A 74 -13.04 -15.28 -5.57
C GLY A 74 -13.30 -14.18 -6.62
N ASN A 75 -13.79 -13.01 -6.20
CA ASN A 75 -13.88 -11.83 -7.06
C ASN A 75 -12.57 -11.04 -7.02
N LEU A 76 -12.15 -10.54 -8.17
CA LEU A 76 -11.03 -9.60 -8.29
C LEU A 76 -11.50 -8.21 -7.84
N TYR A 77 -10.61 -7.45 -7.22
CA TYR A 77 -10.83 -6.06 -6.83
C TYR A 77 -9.62 -5.24 -7.22
N ARG A 78 -9.86 -3.99 -7.59
CA ARG A 78 -8.81 -3.02 -7.88
C ARG A 78 -9.10 -1.71 -7.15
N THR A 79 -8.05 -1.06 -6.69
CA THR A 79 -8.16 0.26 -6.09
C THR A 79 -6.90 1.08 -6.31
N THR A 80 -7.07 2.39 -6.29
CA THR A 80 -5.99 3.36 -6.35
C THR A 80 -5.57 3.79 -4.95
N LEU A 81 -4.27 3.69 -4.66
CA LEU A 81 -3.65 4.23 -3.46
C LEU A 81 -2.77 5.42 -3.83
N ASN A 82 -3.08 6.57 -3.23
CA ASN A 82 -2.34 7.81 -3.38
C ASN A 82 -1.50 8.07 -2.14
N ALA A 83 -0.35 8.72 -2.34
CA ALA A 83 0.47 9.28 -1.27
C ALA A 83 0.50 10.81 -1.39
N THR A 84 0.53 11.51 -0.25
CA THR A 84 0.66 12.98 -0.23
C THR A 84 1.98 13.43 -0.85
N ASP A 85 3.03 12.66 -0.65
CA ASP A 85 4.33 12.84 -1.31
C ASP A 85 4.55 11.73 -2.35
N PRO A 86 4.52 12.05 -3.66
CA PRO A 86 4.78 11.09 -4.73
C PRO A 86 6.14 10.41 -4.65
N ALA A 87 7.15 11.03 -4.01
CA ALA A 87 8.48 10.44 -3.84
C ALA A 87 8.47 9.18 -2.97
N LEU A 88 7.40 8.97 -2.17
CA LEU A 88 7.23 7.80 -1.33
C LEU A 88 6.59 6.60 -2.06
N LEU A 89 6.00 6.82 -3.24
CA LEU A 89 5.31 5.76 -4.00
C LEU A 89 6.22 4.58 -4.38
N PRO A 90 7.50 4.76 -4.78
CA PRO A 90 8.39 3.64 -5.07
C PRO A 90 8.64 2.74 -3.85
N ASN A 91 8.90 3.33 -2.68
CA ASN A 91 9.12 2.57 -1.45
C ASN A 91 7.84 1.87 -1.01
N LEU A 92 6.69 2.57 -1.10
CA LEU A 92 5.40 1.98 -0.81
C LEU A 92 5.08 0.81 -1.76
N CYS A 93 5.40 0.92 -3.04
CA CYS A 93 5.22 -0.15 -4.01
C CYS A 93 6.04 -1.40 -3.63
N VAL A 94 7.31 -1.21 -3.25
CA VAL A 94 8.18 -2.31 -2.80
C VAL A 94 7.68 -2.91 -1.49
N THR A 95 7.27 -2.09 -0.54
CA THR A 95 6.75 -2.53 0.76
C THR A 95 5.46 -3.32 0.60
N LEU A 96 4.47 -2.81 -0.12
CA LEU A 96 3.21 -3.51 -0.37
C LEU A 96 3.41 -4.78 -1.20
N GLY A 97 4.36 -4.78 -2.14
CA GLY A 97 4.72 -5.97 -2.91
C GLY A 97 5.24 -7.13 -2.04
N LYS A 98 5.79 -6.85 -0.85
CA LYS A 98 6.22 -7.89 0.11
C LYS A 98 5.05 -8.46 0.91
N CYS A 99 3.92 -7.75 0.98
CA CYS A 99 2.73 -8.14 1.73
C CYS A 99 1.67 -8.84 0.86
N VAL A 100 2.03 -9.24 -0.37
CA VAL A 100 1.13 -10.02 -1.24
C VAL A 100 0.77 -11.34 -0.56
N GLY A 101 -0.53 -11.62 -0.50
CA GLY A 101 -1.10 -12.76 0.23
C GLY A 101 -1.72 -12.38 1.58
N GLU A 102 -1.49 -11.17 2.08
CA GLU A 102 -2.10 -10.64 3.29
C GLU A 102 -3.36 -9.82 2.98
N THR A 103 -4.24 -9.67 3.97
CA THR A 103 -5.40 -8.77 3.86
C THR A 103 -4.99 -7.31 3.98
N ILE A 104 -5.69 -6.39 3.32
CA ILE A 104 -5.46 -4.93 3.45
C ILE A 104 -5.52 -4.46 4.91
N ALA A 105 -6.27 -5.14 5.80
CA ALA A 105 -6.23 -4.85 7.22
C ALA A 105 -4.87 -5.17 7.84
N GLU A 106 -4.34 -6.38 7.62
CA GLU A 106 -3.02 -6.81 8.08
C GLU A 106 -1.92 -5.94 7.48
N VAL A 107 -2.01 -5.63 6.19
CA VAL A 107 -1.04 -4.75 5.52
C VAL A 107 -0.97 -3.37 6.17
N GLY A 108 -2.13 -2.84 6.58
CA GLY A 108 -2.23 -1.56 7.27
C GLY A 108 -1.60 -1.55 8.67
N ASP A 109 -1.48 -2.72 9.31
CA ASP A 109 -0.91 -2.85 10.65
C ASP A 109 0.62 -3.07 10.64
N HIS A 110 1.25 -3.25 9.48
CA HIS A 110 2.73 -3.30 9.36
C HIS A 110 3.39 -2.00 9.81
N GLU A 111 4.48 -2.14 10.55
CA GLU A 111 5.32 -1.02 10.95
C GLU A 111 6.23 -0.59 9.79
N VAL A 112 6.13 0.69 9.44
CA VAL A 112 6.95 1.34 8.43
C VAL A 112 7.70 2.54 9.03
N ASP A 113 8.87 2.82 8.48
CA ASP A 113 9.56 4.08 8.75
C ASP A 113 8.90 5.26 7.99
N ASN A 114 9.39 6.48 8.22
CA ASN A 114 8.92 7.68 7.52
C ASN A 114 9.11 7.64 5.99
N SER A 115 9.98 6.75 5.49
CA SER A 115 10.22 6.53 4.07
C SER A 115 9.39 5.38 3.52
N LEU A 116 8.45 4.83 4.30
CA LEU A 116 7.58 3.70 3.97
C LEU A 116 8.30 2.36 3.75
N ASN A 117 9.48 2.17 4.35
CA ASN A 117 10.13 0.87 4.40
C ASN A 117 9.68 0.08 5.63
N LEU A 118 9.42 -1.21 5.44
CA LEU A 118 9.18 -2.14 6.56
C LEU A 118 10.38 -2.17 7.53
N ALA A 119 10.06 -2.20 8.83
CA ALA A 119 11.03 -2.20 9.92
C ALA A 119 11.91 -3.46 9.99
#